data_AF-A0A699RCQ0-F1
#
_entry.id   AF-A0A699RCQ0-F1
#
_cell.length_a   1.000
_cell.length_b   1.000
_cell.length_c   1.000
_cell.angle_alpha   90.00
_cell.angle_beta   90.00
_cell.angle_gamma   90.00
#
_symmetry.space_group_name_H-M   'P 1'
#
loop_
_entity.id
_entity.type
_entity.pdbx_description
1 polymer ?
#
loop_
_entity_poly.entity_id
_entity_poly.type
_entity_poly.pdbx_seq_one_letter_code
_entity_poly.pdbx_strand_id
1 'polypeptide(L)'
;LVAQGHTQEESIDYEEVVSPVARIEAIRLFLAYASFMGFSVYQMNVKSAFLYGTIKEEVYVCQPSGFEDPKHPDKVYKVVKALYGLHQAPRAWYETLATYLLENGFQRGTIDQTLFIKKQQKDILLVQIYVDDIIFSATNKALCQSFKKLMKDKFQMS
;
A
#
# COMPACT_ATOMS: atom_id res chain seq x y z
N LEU A 1 11.25 13.14 4.79
CA LEU A 1 10.58 14.22 4.03
C LEU A 1 9.08 14.00 4.13
N VAL A 2 8.33 15.02 4.51
CA VAL A 2 6.85 15.00 4.52
C VAL A 2 6.42 16.19 3.67
N ALA A 3 5.56 15.93 2.68
CA ALA A 3 4.97 16.98 1.86
C ALA A 3 3.92 17.75 2.68
N GLN A 4 3.83 19.05 2.46
CA GLN A 4 2.85 19.92 3.12
C GLN A 4 1.47 19.80 2.46
N GLY A 5 0.94 18.59 2.29
CA GLY A 5 -0.29 18.40 1.50
C GLY A 5 -1.53 19.12 2.04
N HIS A 6 -1.51 19.59 3.28
CA HIS A 6 -2.54 20.50 3.82
C HIS A 6 -2.68 21.83 3.05
N THR A 7 -1.71 22.18 2.21
CA THR A 7 -1.78 23.34 1.31
C THR A 7 -2.28 22.99 -0.10
N GLN A 8 -2.62 21.72 -0.37
CA GLN A 8 -3.16 21.31 -1.66
C GLN A 8 -4.65 21.69 -1.77
N GLU A 9 -5.06 22.10 -2.96
CA GLU A 9 -6.44 22.44 -3.28
C GLU A 9 -7.08 21.36 -4.17
N GLU A 10 -8.25 20.85 -3.74
CA GLU A 10 -9.06 19.90 -4.53
C GLU A 10 -9.48 20.54 -5.87
N SER A 11 -9.47 19.75 -6.95
CA SER A 11 -9.67 20.19 -8.34
C SER A 11 -8.54 21.03 -8.95
N ILE A 12 -7.48 21.34 -8.20
CA ILE A 12 -6.26 21.99 -8.72
C ILE A 12 -5.09 21.01 -8.63
N ASP A 13 -4.77 20.56 -7.41
CA ASP A 13 -3.61 19.70 -7.14
C ASP A 13 -3.95 18.20 -7.14
N TYR A 14 -5.23 17.86 -6.97
CA TYR A 14 -5.73 16.50 -7.03
C TYR A 14 -7.23 16.46 -7.36
N GLU A 15 -7.67 15.36 -7.98
CA GLU A 15 -9.09 15.09 -8.24
C GLU A 15 -9.62 13.96 -7.34
N GLU A 16 -8.93 12.81 -7.29
CA GLU A 16 -9.35 11.64 -6.51
C GLU A 16 -8.28 11.23 -5.50
N VAL A 17 -8.69 11.06 -4.24
CA VAL A 17 -7.78 10.72 -3.11
C VAL A 17 -8.19 9.46 -2.38
N VAL A 18 -9.30 8.85 -2.78
CA VAL A 18 -9.89 7.73 -2.03
C VAL A 18 -9.07 6.46 -2.26
N SER A 19 -8.45 5.97 -1.19
CA SER A 19 -7.89 4.63 -1.12
C SER A 19 -8.84 3.72 -0.33
N PRO A 20 -9.09 2.48 -0.77
CA PRO A 20 -9.69 1.48 0.09
C PRO A 20 -8.85 1.28 1.35
N VAL A 21 -9.50 1.24 2.51
CA VAL A 21 -8.89 0.92 3.81
C VAL A 21 -9.70 -0.20 4.44
N ALA A 22 -9.02 -1.25 4.91
CA ALA A 22 -9.70 -2.35 5.55
C ALA A 22 -10.44 -1.85 6.80
N ARG A 23 -11.72 -2.19 6.88
CA ARG A 23 -12.51 -1.90 8.07
C ARG A 23 -12.11 -2.83 9.20
N ILE A 24 -12.27 -2.38 10.44
CA ILE A 24 -11.93 -3.20 11.60
C ILE A 24 -12.76 -4.49 11.64
N GLU A 25 -13.99 -4.46 11.13
CA GLU A 25 -14.86 -5.62 10.99
C GLU A 25 -14.28 -6.64 10.01
N ALA A 26 -13.68 -6.20 8.91
CA ALA A 26 -13.04 -7.09 7.93
C ALA A 26 -11.82 -7.78 8.54
N ILE A 27 -10.99 -7.03 9.28
CA ILE A 27 -9.83 -7.58 10.01
C ILE A 27 -10.30 -8.60 11.06
N ARG A 28 -11.33 -8.28 11.84
CA ARG A 28 -11.91 -9.20 12.84
C ARG A 28 -12.46 -10.47 12.18
N LEU A 29 -13.16 -10.33 11.07
CA LEU A 29 -13.69 -11.47 10.31
C LEU A 29 -12.57 -12.34 9.75
N PHE A 30 -11.52 -11.74 9.21
CA PHE A 30 -10.31 -12.44 8.75
C PHE A 30 -9.69 -13.27 9.88
N LEU A 31 -9.48 -12.66 11.05
CA LEU A 31 -8.88 -13.34 12.20
C LEU A 31 -9.78 -14.45 12.75
N ALA A 32 -11.10 -14.21 12.83
CA ALA A 32 -12.07 -15.21 13.25
C ALA A 32 -12.08 -16.43 12.30
N TYR A 33 -12.06 -16.18 10.99
CA TYR A 33 -12.00 -17.24 9.99
C TYR A 33 -10.69 -18.02 10.06
N ALA A 34 -9.55 -17.34 10.16
CA ALA A 34 -8.25 -17.98 10.31
C ALA A 34 -8.18 -18.85 11.57
N SER A 35 -8.72 -18.37 12.69
CA SER A 35 -8.82 -19.12 13.95
C SER A 35 -9.69 -20.37 13.80
N PHE A 36 -10.89 -20.21 13.21
CA PHE A 36 -11.83 -21.32 12.97
C PHE A 36 -11.22 -22.42 12.08
N MET A 37 -10.46 -22.04 11.06
CA MET A 37 -9.80 -22.97 10.14
C MET A 37 -8.45 -23.50 10.65
N GLY A 38 -7.95 -23.00 11.79
CA GLY A 38 -6.64 -23.36 12.33
C GLY A 38 -5.45 -22.84 11.51
N PHE A 39 -5.63 -21.76 10.74
CA PHE A 39 -4.55 -21.19 9.93
C PHE A 39 -3.60 -20.34 10.78
N SER A 40 -2.29 -20.44 10.48
CA SER A 40 -1.31 -19.52 11.05
C SER A 40 -1.41 -18.14 10.38
N VAL A 41 -1.70 -17.12 11.17
CA VAL A 41 -1.72 -15.72 10.73
C VAL A 41 -0.32 -15.13 10.82
N TYR A 42 0.06 -14.39 9.79
CA TYR A 42 1.30 -13.63 9.71
C TYR A 42 0.99 -12.16 9.42
N GLN A 43 1.89 -11.28 9.86
CA GLN A 43 1.88 -9.87 9.51
C GLN A 43 3.24 -9.49 8.91
N MET A 44 3.22 -8.55 7.98
CA MET A 44 4.39 -7.83 7.50
C MET A 44 4.03 -6.35 7.32
N ASN A 45 5.03 -5.48 7.46
CA ASN A 45 4.88 -4.05 7.26
C ASN A 45 5.87 -3.57 6.19
N VAL A 46 5.38 -2.73 5.28
CA VAL A 46 6.18 -2.19 4.17
C VAL A 46 6.90 -0.92 4.62
N LYS A 47 8.22 -0.91 4.52
CA LYS A 47 9.00 0.29 4.85
C LYS A 47 8.81 1.35 3.79
N SER A 48 8.46 2.57 4.20
CA SER A 48 8.29 3.71 3.30
C SER A 48 7.32 3.41 2.16
N ALA A 49 6.21 2.74 2.48
CA ALA A 49 5.19 2.25 1.54
C ALA A 49 4.82 3.26 0.44
N PHE A 50 4.56 4.52 0.82
CA PHE A 50 4.18 5.56 -0.14
C PHE A 50 5.24 5.85 -1.21
N LEU A 51 6.54 5.66 -0.92
CA LEU A 51 7.60 5.89 -1.91
C LEU A 51 7.58 4.89 -3.07
N TYR A 52 6.91 3.76 -2.93
CA TYR A 52 6.69 2.83 -4.04
C TYR A 52 5.58 3.31 -4.98
N GLY A 53 4.62 4.08 -4.45
CA GLY A 53 3.55 4.70 -5.21
C GLY A 53 4.07 5.78 -6.17
N THR A 54 3.51 5.83 -7.36
CA THR A 54 3.75 6.91 -8.32
C THR A 54 2.48 7.73 -8.42
N ILE A 55 2.58 9.04 -8.18
CA ILE A 55 1.46 9.96 -8.35
C ILE A 55 1.26 10.26 -9.83
N LYS A 56 0.01 10.40 -10.27
CA LYS A 56 -0.31 10.77 -11.66
C LYS A 56 -0.33 12.29 -11.82
N GLU A 57 -0.67 12.95 -10.73
CA GLU A 57 -0.80 14.40 -10.60
C GLU A 57 0.57 15.06 -10.59
N GLU A 58 0.65 16.26 -11.16
CA GLU A 58 1.86 17.04 -11.18
C GLU A 58 1.97 17.88 -9.91
N VAL A 59 2.74 17.39 -8.94
CA VAL A 59 2.93 18.07 -7.65
C VAL A 59 4.35 18.63 -7.53
N TYR A 60 4.43 19.84 -7.02
CA TYR A 60 5.68 20.51 -6.67
C TYR A 60 5.76 20.72 -5.16
N VAL A 61 6.98 20.66 -4.60
CA VAL A 61 7.25 20.97 -3.20
C VAL A 61 8.36 22.01 -3.10
N CYS A 62 8.25 22.87 -2.08
CA CYS A 62 9.33 23.78 -1.71
C CYS A 62 10.63 23.02 -1.45
N GLN A 63 11.75 23.74 -1.55
CA GLN A 63 13.05 23.16 -1.23
C GLN A 63 13.06 22.69 0.23
N PRO A 64 13.44 21.43 0.50
CA PRO A 64 13.51 20.94 1.86
C PRO A 64 14.54 21.76 2.65
N SER A 65 14.24 22.02 3.92
CA SER A 65 15.17 22.74 4.80
C SER A 65 16.54 22.05 4.84
N GLY A 66 17.61 22.82 4.59
CA GLY A 66 18.99 22.31 4.52
C GLY A 66 19.39 21.79 3.15
N PHE A 67 18.49 21.83 2.15
CA PHE A 67 18.76 21.49 0.75
C PHE A 67 18.44 22.67 -0.19
N GLU A 68 18.25 23.88 0.35
CA GLU A 68 17.99 25.05 -0.48
C GLU A 68 19.21 25.41 -1.34
N ASP A 69 18.98 25.69 -2.62
CA ASP A 69 19.98 26.25 -3.52
C ASP A 69 20.12 27.77 -3.28
N PRO A 70 21.26 28.26 -2.76
CA PRO A 70 21.43 29.68 -2.47
C PRO A 70 21.38 30.57 -3.72
N LYS A 71 21.68 30.02 -4.90
CA LYS A 71 21.63 30.75 -6.18
C LYS A 71 20.21 30.80 -6.77
N HIS A 72 19.35 29.87 -6.35
CA HIS A 72 18.01 29.70 -6.88
C HIS A 72 17.01 29.43 -5.75
N PRO A 73 16.81 30.39 -4.83
CA PRO A 73 16.00 30.18 -3.62
C PRO A 73 14.51 29.95 -3.94
N ASP A 74 14.04 30.42 -5.09
CA ASP A 74 12.66 30.36 -5.56
C ASP A 74 12.32 29.07 -6.33
N LYS A 75 13.30 28.20 -6.61
CA LYS A 75 13.04 26.92 -7.28
C LYS A 75 12.24 25.98 -6.39
N VAL A 76 11.50 25.09 -7.03
CA VAL A 76 10.73 24.01 -6.41
C VAL A 76 11.15 22.66 -6.99
N TYR A 77 10.92 21.60 -6.24
CA TYR A 77 11.15 20.24 -6.70
C TYR A 77 9.85 19.62 -7.21
N LYS A 78 9.91 19.00 -8.38
CA LYS A 78 8.82 18.14 -8.85
C LYS A 78 8.84 16.81 -8.12
N VAL A 79 7.70 16.42 -7.57
CA VAL A 79 7.53 15.15 -6.87
C VAL A 79 7.26 14.04 -7.88
N VAL A 80 8.12 13.01 -7.89
CA VAL A 80 8.01 11.86 -8.81
C VAL A 80 7.36 10.64 -8.14
N LYS A 81 7.51 10.53 -6.81
CA LYS A 81 6.98 9.42 -6.00
C LYS A 81 6.01 9.96 -4.97
N ALA A 82 5.02 9.16 -4.60
CA ALA A 82 4.12 9.54 -3.53
C ALA A 82 4.90 9.78 -2.23
N LEU A 83 4.65 10.92 -1.61
CA LEU A 83 5.27 11.34 -0.36
C LEU A 83 4.23 11.36 0.75
N TYR A 84 4.68 11.08 1.97
CA TYR A 84 3.85 11.26 3.15
C TYR A 84 3.32 12.69 3.22
N GLY A 85 2.06 12.85 3.63
CA GLY A 85 1.40 14.15 3.69
C GLY A 85 0.68 14.57 2.41
N LEU A 86 0.94 13.96 1.26
CA LEU A 86 0.11 14.15 0.06
C LEU A 86 -1.22 13.41 0.20
N HIS A 87 -2.32 14.06 -0.20
CA HIS A 87 -3.65 13.45 -0.11
C HIS A 87 -3.80 12.19 -0.99
N GLN A 88 -3.15 12.16 -2.14
CA GLN A 88 -3.18 11.04 -3.08
C GLN A 88 -2.20 9.90 -2.77
N ALA A 89 -1.27 10.08 -1.81
CA ALA A 89 -0.22 9.09 -1.55
C ALA A 89 -0.75 7.70 -1.12
N PRO A 90 -1.76 7.59 -0.23
CA PRO A 90 -2.33 6.29 0.13
C PRO A 90 -2.93 5.55 -1.08
N ARG A 91 -3.61 6.27 -1.97
CA ARG A 91 -4.20 5.70 -3.20
C ARG A 91 -3.11 5.19 -4.13
N ALA A 92 -2.08 6.00 -4.39
CA ALA A 92 -0.97 5.62 -5.26
C ALA A 92 -0.23 4.37 -4.74
N TRP A 93 -0.06 4.26 -3.43
CA TRP A 93 0.50 3.06 -2.78
C TRP A 93 -0.42 1.84 -2.97
N TYR A 94 -1.69 1.97 -2.61
CA TYR A 94 -2.64 0.87 -2.73
C TYR A 94 -2.77 0.38 -4.17
N GLU A 95 -2.87 1.27 -5.16
CA GLU A 95 -2.92 0.91 -6.59
C GLU A 95 -1.67 0.14 -7.02
N THR A 96 -0.48 0.55 -6.55
CA THR A 96 0.79 -0.11 -6.85
C THR A 96 0.83 -1.53 -6.29
N LEU A 97 0.48 -1.68 -5.00
CA LEU A 97 0.45 -2.99 -4.35
C LEU A 97 -0.62 -3.89 -4.96
N ALA A 98 -1.83 -3.37 -5.16
CA ALA A 98 -2.94 -4.12 -5.73
C ALA A 98 -2.63 -4.62 -7.14
N THR A 99 -2.05 -3.77 -7.99
CA THR A 99 -1.61 -4.16 -9.34
C THR A 99 -0.58 -5.28 -9.27
N TYR A 100 0.44 -5.15 -8.42
CA TYR A 100 1.45 -6.19 -8.25
C TYR A 100 0.87 -7.53 -7.77
N LEU A 101 -0.09 -7.52 -6.84
CA LEU A 101 -0.77 -8.73 -6.39
C LEU A 101 -1.61 -9.36 -7.52
N LEU A 102 -2.34 -8.55 -8.29
CA LEU A 102 -3.13 -9.05 -9.43
C LEU A 102 -2.24 -9.70 -10.50
N GLU A 103 -1.12 -9.08 -10.85
CA GLU A 103 -0.12 -9.63 -11.79
C GLU A 103 0.45 -10.97 -11.30
N ASN A 104 0.50 -11.16 -9.97
CA ASN A 104 0.93 -12.41 -9.34
C ASN A 104 -0.21 -13.40 -9.09
N GLY A 105 -1.33 -13.25 -9.79
CA GLY A 105 -2.44 -14.22 -9.82
C GLY A 105 -3.32 -14.21 -8.56
N PHE A 106 -3.30 -13.11 -7.80
CA PHE A 106 -4.30 -12.89 -6.77
C PHE A 106 -5.60 -12.36 -7.39
N GLN A 107 -6.71 -12.68 -6.76
CA GLN A 107 -8.02 -12.09 -7.06
C GLN A 107 -8.39 -11.13 -5.95
N ARG A 108 -8.86 -9.94 -6.33
CA ARG A 108 -9.35 -8.95 -5.38
C ARG A 108 -10.76 -9.33 -4.91
N GLY A 109 -11.04 -9.12 -3.62
CA GLY A 109 -12.35 -9.33 -3.04
C GLY A 109 -13.39 -8.41 -3.69
N THR A 110 -14.60 -8.92 -3.87
CA THR A 110 -15.70 -8.16 -4.50
C THR A 110 -16.34 -7.18 -3.52
N ILE A 111 -16.53 -7.62 -2.27
CA ILE A 111 -17.14 -6.83 -1.20
C ILE A 111 -16.09 -5.94 -0.53
N ASP A 112 -14.99 -6.56 -0.09
CA ASP A 112 -13.85 -5.85 0.48
C ASP A 112 -12.70 -5.83 -0.53
N GLN A 113 -12.46 -4.65 -1.08
CA GLN A 113 -11.40 -4.42 -2.06
C GLN A 113 -9.99 -4.58 -1.46
N THR A 114 -9.86 -4.49 -0.13
CA THR A 114 -8.57 -4.66 0.58
C THR A 114 -8.23 -6.12 0.90
N LEU A 115 -9.15 -7.05 0.64
CA LEU A 115 -8.91 -8.49 0.72
C LEU A 115 -8.47 -9.04 -0.66
N PHE A 116 -7.40 -9.82 -0.66
CA PHE A 116 -6.89 -10.53 -1.82
C PHE A 116 -6.82 -12.02 -1.53
N ILE A 117 -7.23 -12.82 -2.52
CA ILE A 117 -7.36 -14.26 -2.40
C ILE A 117 -6.59 -14.91 -3.54
N LYS A 118 -5.72 -15.87 -3.22
CA LYS A 118 -5.07 -16.73 -4.21
C LYS A 118 -5.39 -18.18 -3.92
N LYS A 119 -5.98 -18.86 -4.90
CA LYS A 119 -6.32 -20.29 -4.83
C LYS A 119 -5.28 -21.09 -5.59
N GLN A 120 -4.75 -22.15 -4.97
CA GLN A 120 -3.87 -23.12 -5.60
C GLN A 120 -4.39 -24.53 -5.33
N GLN A 121 -5.05 -25.13 -6.32
CA GLN A 121 -5.73 -26.42 -6.16
C GLN A 121 -6.73 -26.39 -4.98
N LYS A 122 -6.42 -27.12 -3.91
CA LYS A 122 -7.21 -27.18 -2.66
C LYS A 122 -6.78 -26.14 -1.62
N ASP A 123 -5.65 -25.49 -1.83
CA ASP A 123 -5.08 -24.54 -0.89
C ASP A 123 -5.51 -23.10 -1.20
N ILE A 124 -5.65 -22.30 -0.15
CA ILE A 124 -6.06 -20.90 -0.25
C ILE A 124 -5.09 -20.05 0.56
N LEU A 125 -4.67 -18.93 -0.02
CA LEU A 125 -3.95 -17.85 0.63
C LEU A 125 -4.86 -16.61 0.66
N LEU A 126 -5.09 -16.08 1.85
CA LEU A 126 -5.82 -14.85 2.13
C LEU A 126 -4.82 -13.78 2.53
N VAL A 127 -4.97 -12.58 1.97
CA VAL A 127 -4.12 -11.41 2.25
C VAL A 127 -5.03 -10.20 2.44
N GLN A 128 -4.96 -9.54 3.59
CA GLN A 128 -5.71 -8.34 3.90
C GLN A 128 -4.73 -7.18 4.08
N ILE A 129 -4.99 -6.08 3.37
CA ILE A 129 -4.16 -4.88 3.39
C ILE A 129 -4.80 -3.83 4.29
N TYR A 130 -4.02 -3.28 5.22
CA TYR A 130 -4.42 -2.15 6.06
C TYR A 130 -3.33 -1.08 6.01
N VAL A 131 -3.51 -0.10 5.12
CA VAL A 131 -2.54 0.97 4.87
C VAL A 131 -1.17 0.37 4.51
N ASP A 132 -0.20 0.37 5.43
CA ASP A 132 1.16 -0.14 5.22
C ASP A 132 1.37 -1.55 5.79
N ASP A 133 0.41 -2.02 6.59
CA ASP A 133 0.37 -3.36 7.18
C ASP A 133 -0.33 -4.35 6.26
N ILE A 134 0.20 -5.57 6.21
CA ILE A 134 -0.36 -6.68 5.45
C ILE A 134 -0.46 -7.88 6.38
N ILE A 135 -1.69 -8.30 6.67
CA ILE A 135 -1.95 -9.56 7.37
C ILE A 135 -2.31 -10.64 6.35
N PHE A 136 -1.79 -11.83 6.53
CA PHE A 136 -2.04 -12.92 5.59
C PHE A 136 -1.99 -14.27 6.27
N SER A 137 -2.71 -15.21 5.70
CA SER A 137 -2.95 -16.53 6.26
C SER A 137 -3.27 -17.50 5.16
N ALA A 138 -2.88 -18.77 5.30
CA ALA A 138 -3.12 -19.77 4.29
C ALA A 138 -3.37 -21.15 4.91
N THR A 139 -4.02 -22.02 4.13
CA THR A 139 -4.16 -23.45 4.45
C THR A 139 -2.81 -24.16 4.55
N ASN A 140 -1.80 -23.66 3.82
CA ASN A 140 -0.49 -24.27 3.69
C ASN A 140 0.61 -23.26 4.03
N LYS A 141 1.47 -23.62 4.99
CA LYS A 141 2.60 -22.78 5.44
C LYS A 141 3.57 -22.43 4.29
N ALA A 142 3.71 -23.31 3.30
CA ALA A 142 4.53 -23.04 2.13
C ALA A 142 4.02 -21.84 1.32
N LEU A 143 2.69 -21.65 1.22
CA LEU A 143 2.11 -20.48 0.55
C LEU A 143 2.46 -19.19 1.29
N CYS A 144 2.39 -19.19 2.62
CA CYS A 144 2.81 -18.03 3.42
C CYS A 144 4.29 -17.69 3.20
N GLN A 145 5.17 -18.68 3.06
CA GLN A 145 6.60 -18.43 2.79
C GLN A 145 6.83 -17.91 1.38
N SER A 146 6.17 -18.49 0.38
CA SER A 146 6.21 -18.01 -1.00
C SER A 146 5.69 -16.57 -1.10
N PHE A 147 4.63 -16.23 -0.38
CA PHE A 147 4.11 -14.86 -0.31
C PHE A 147 5.11 -13.91 0.36
N LYS A 148 5.71 -14.30 1.50
CA LYS A 148 6.77 -13.51 2.15
C LYS A 148 7.92 -13.21 1.19
N LYS A 149 8.35 -14.20 0.41
CA LYS A 149 9.42 -14.02 -0.58
C LYS A 149 8.98 -13.08 -1.69
N LEU A 150 7.82 -13.32 -2.31
CA LEU A 150 7.25 -12.49 -3.37
C LEU A 150 7.20 -11.01 -2.98
N MET A 151 6.80 -10.74 -1.74
CA MET A 151 6.67 -9.41 -1.20
C MET A 151 8.05 -8.77 -0.94
N LYS A 152 9.01 -9.52 -0.40
CA LYS A 152 10.39 -9.05 -0.18
C LYS A 152 11.18 -8.80 -1.47
N ASP A 153 10.84 -9.52 -2.54
CA ASP A 153 11.51 -9.36 -3.84
C ASP A 153 11.15 -8.00 -4.49
N LYS A 154 9.98 -7.43 -4.16
CA LYS A 154 9.50 -6.16 -4.71
C LYS A 154 9.61 -4.98 -3.76
N PHE A 155 9.35 -5.21 -2.46
CA PHE A 155 9.25 -4.17 -1.46
C PHE A 155 10.15 -4.46 -0.27
N GLN A 156 10.74 -3.42 0.28
CA GLN A 156 11.49 -3.51 1.52
C GLN A 156 10.54 -3.73 2.70
N MET A 157 10.70 -4.87 3.39
CA MET A 157 9.89 -5.24 4.55
C MET A 157 10.63 -4.97 5.86
N SER A 158 9.89 -4.68 6.94
CA SER A 158 10.38 -4.68 8.33
C SER A 158 10.17 -6.02 9.02
#